data_AF-A0A5R9P084-F1
#
_entry.id   AF-A0A5R9P084-F1
#
_cell.length_a   1.000
_cell.length_b   1.000
_cell.length_c   1.000
_cell.angle_alpha   90.00
_cell.angle_beta   90.00
_cell.angle_gamma   90.00
#
_symmetry.space_group_name_H-M   'P 1'
#
loop_
_entity.id
_entity.type
_entity.pdbx_description
1 polymer ?
#
loop_
_entity_poly.entity_id
_entity_poly.type
_entity_poly.pdbx_seq_one_letter_code
_entity_poly.pdbx_strand_id
1 'polypeptide(L)'
;MRRFFDFSSSMSHFLGVYIYGPNRGKWWHSCAIMPLWKLGRAIHRRKLRLLYRFHPSYRFHMIDTGLKPGPHMGERLILHASFSILMNSMKIRFDTLDRLETETRDLEAAPIGNNSPELIDHEVAFRKEMIQLIRWWTITRPADLAHAKSLADLVYGDVYMVERIDEKTGAKSLEIFPTAPEHKGQKKELRALRKKIAHEETEMLHRLIDIKGGLD
;
A
#
# COMPACT_ATOMS: atom_id res chain seq x y z
N MET A 1 15.84 -1.85 -24.62
CA MET A 1 16.34 -0.52 -24.22
C MET A 1 16.60 -0.50 -22.72
N ARG A 2 17.83 -0.19 -22.29
CA ARG A 2 18.20 -0.12 -20.87
C ARG A 2 17.48 1.05 -20.19
N ARG A 3 16.72 0.78 -19.12
CA ARG A 3 15.96 1.75 -18.30
C ARG A 3 16.92 2.62 -17.47
N PHE A 4 17.68 3.51 -18.11
CA PHE A 4 18.71 4.30 -17.42
C PHE A 4 18.17 5.44 -16.55
N PHE A 5 16.89 5.79 -16.65
CA PHE A 5 16.31 6.93 -15.93
C PHE A 5 14.88 6.67 -15.46
N ASP A 6 14.70 5.68 -14.58
CA ASP A 6 13.42 5.47 -13.89
C ASP A 6 13.60 5.74 -12.39
N PHE A 7 13.34 6.99 -11.98
CA PHE A 7 13.40 7.44 -10.59
C PHE A 7 12.08 7.15 -9.86
N SER A 8 11.60 5.92 -9.95
CA SER A 8 10.40 5.50 -9.23
C SER A 8 10.59 5.65 -7.71
N SER A 9 9.49 5.80 -6.97
CA SER A 9 9.51 5.82 -5.50
C SER A 9 10.10 4.54 -4.88
N SER A 10 10.24 3.48 -5.68
CA SER A 10 10.79 2.17 -5.31
C SER A 10 12.28 1.96 -5.54
N MET A 11 13.01 2.95 -6.08
CA MET A 11 14.47 2.84 -6.17
C MET A 11 15.13 2.83 -4.79
N SER A 12 15.49 1.65 -4.29
CA SER A 12 16.41 1.45 -3.16
C SER A 12 17.86 1.74 -3.53
N HIS A 13 18.17 1.74 -4.83
CA HIS A 13 19.51 1.92 -5.40
C HIS A 13 19.52 3.04 -6.43
N PHE A 14 20.57 3.85 -6.44
CA PHE A 14 20.84 4.83 -7.48
C PHE A 14 22.31 4.74 -7.86
N LEU A 15 22.60 4.59 -9.16
CA LEU A 15 23.96 4.34 -9.69
C LEU A 15 24.67 3.16 -8.98
N GLY A 16 23.93 2.08 -8.68
CA GLY A 16 24.47 0.92 -7.98
C GLY A 16 24.67 1.10 -6.47
N VAL A 17 24.37 2.27 -5.92
CA VAL A 17 24.54 2.58 -4.49
C VAL A 17 23.21 2.54 -3.76
N TYR A 18 23.16 1.84 -2.63
CA TYR A 18 22.01 1.87 -1.71
C TYR A 18 21.82 3.27 -1.14
N ILE A 19 20.66 3.87 -1.43
CA ILE A 19 20.28 5.22 -0.96
C ILE A 19 19.82 5.18 0.51
N TYR A 20 19.23 4.04 0.88
CA TYR A 20 18.72 3.76 2.20
C TYR A 20 19.41 2.48 2.68
N GLY A 21 20.41 2.63 3.56
CA GLY A 21 21.23 1.50 4.00
C GLY A 21 22.59 1.94 4.56
N PRO A 22 23.60 1.06 4.54
CA PRO A 22 24.88 1.22 5.27
C PRO A 22 25.76 2.38 4.77
N ASN A 23 25.39 3.03 3.66
CA ASN A 23 26.10 4.21 3.13
C ASN A 23 25.56 5.54 3.69
N ARG A 24 24.47 5.52 4.46
CA ARG A 24 23.88 6.70 5.07
C ARG A 24 24.84 7.29 6.12
N GLY A 25 25.23 8.55 5.96
CA GLY A 25 26.18 9.24 6.83
C GLY A 25 27.57 9.42 6.21
N LYS A 26 27.89 8.71 5.12
CA LYS A 26 29.13 8.95 4.36
C LYS A 26 29.03 10.28 3.60
N TRP A 27 30.10 11.06 3.61
CA TRP A 27 30.12 12.40 3.03
C TRP A 27 29.76 12.43 1.54
N TRP A 28 30.32 11.51 0.74
CA TRP A 28 30.04 11.38 -0.70
C TRP A 28 28.58 10.99 -0.97
N HIS A 29 27.98 10.17 -0.09
CA HIS A 29 26.58 9.81 -0.18
C HIS A 29 25.68 11.02 0.11
N SER A 30 26.00 11.80 1.16
CA SER A 30 25.22 12.98 1.56
C SER A 30 25.36 14.15 0.60
N CYS A 31 26.54 14.39 0.02
CA CYS A 31 26.85 15.58 -0.76
C CYS A 31 26.75 15.39 -2.29
N ALA A 32 26.95 14.18 -2.81
CA ALA A 32 26.86 13.93 -4.26
C ALA A 32 25.62 13.11 -4.64
N ILE A 33 25.44 11.94 -4.01
CA ILE A 33 24.41 10.98 -4.41
C ILE A 33 23.02 11.44 -3.99
N MET A 34 22.86 11.90 -2.75
CA MET A 34 21.55 12.30 -2.22
C MET A 34 20.96 13.53 -2.93
N PRO A 35 21.72 14.59 -3.26
CA PRO A 35 21.20 15.71 -4.04
C PRO A 35 20.79 15.32 -5.45
N LEU A 36 21.61 14.50 -6.14
CA LEU A 36 21.29 13.99 -7.49
C LEU A 36 20.02 13.15 -7.48
N TRP A 37 19.88 12.26 -6.49
CA TRP A 37 18.67 11.46 -6.35
C TRP A 37 17.43 12.31 -6.00
N LYS A 38 17.56 13.31 -5.11
CA LYS A 38 16.47 14.24 -4.78
C LYS A 38 16.00 15.01 -6.02
N LEU A 39 16.94 15.48 -6.85
CA LEU A 39 16.66 16.17 -8.10
C LEU A 39 15.93 15.24 -9.08
N GLY A 40 16.43 14.02 -9.28
CA GLY A 40 15.79 13.01 -10.13
C GLY A 40 14.37 12.67 -9.69
N ARG A 41 14.15 12.49 -8.38
CA ARG A 41 12.81 12.27 -7.80
C ARG A 41 11.88 13.46 -8.03
N ALA A 42 12.36 14.70 -7.90
CA ALA A 42 11.57 15.90 -8.15
C ALA A 42 11.14 15.99 -9.63
N ILE A 43 12.06 15.69 -10.56
CA ILE A 43 11.79 15.62 -12.00
C ILE A 43 10.75 14.53 -12.30
N HIS A 44 10.92 13.33 -11.73
CA HIS A 44 9.99 12.21 -11.92
C HIS A 44 8.59 12.50 -11.38
N ARG A 45 8.47 13.14 -10.22
CA ARG A 45 7.17 13.60 -9.68
C ARG A 45 6.49 14.63 -10.58
N ARG A 46 7.25 15.57 -11.16
CA ARG A 46 6.71 16.53 -12.13
C ARG A 46 6.25 15.83 -13.41
N LYS A 47 7.04 14.88 -13.92
CA LYS A 47 6.68 14.04 -15.08
C LYS A 47 5.39 13.25 -14.81
N LEU A 48 5.29 12.57 -13.66
CA LEU A 48 4.08 11.85 -13.23
C LEU A 48 2.88 12.78 -13.12
N ARG A 49 3.04 13.97 -12.52
CA ARG A 49 1.96 14.97 -12.46
C ARG A 49 1.46 15.40 -13.83
N LEU A 50 2.36 15.61 -14.79
CA LEU A 50 1.99 15.92 -16.16
C LEU A 50 1.29 14.73 -16.82
N LEU A 51 1.83 13.52 -16.69
CA LEU A 51 1.21 12.29 -17.20
C LEU A 51 -0.19 12.07 -16.62
N TYR A 52 -0.40 12.27 -15.31
CA TYR A 52 -1.70 12.15 -14.66
C TYR A 52 -2.70 13.26 -15.03
N ARG A 53 -2.22 14.37 -15.59
CA ARG A 53 -3.06 15.49 -16.06
C ARG A 53 -3.49 15.27 -17.51
N PHE A 54 -2.60 14.78 -18.37
CA PHE A 54 -2.88 14.63 -19.80
C PHE A 54 -3.32 13.22 -20.21
N HIS A 55 -2.99 12.19 -19.42
CA HIS A 55 -3.41 10.81 -19.66
C HIS A 55 -3.95 10.18 -18.36
N PRO A 56 -5.27 10.33 -18.09
CA PRO A 56 -5.89 9.84 -16.85
C PRO A 56 -5.71 8.33 -16.63
N SER A 57 -5.56 7.55 -17.70
CA SER A 57 -5.28 6.11 -17.66
C SER A 57 -3.97 5.76 -16.96
N TYR A 58 -2.97 6.65 -16.96
CA TYR A 58 -1.68 6.41 -16.29
C TYR A 58 -1.77 6.41 -14.76
N ARG A 59 -2.85 6.94 -14.17
CA ARG A 59 -3.09 6.89 -12.71
C ARG A 59 -3.20 5.45 -12.19
N PHE A 60 -3.54 4.49 -13.05
CA PHE A 60 -3.75 3.09 -12.69
C PHE A 60 -2.52 2.20 -12.94
N HIS A 61 -1.53 2.65 -13.71
CA HIS A 61 -0.38 1.82 -14.12
C HIS A 61 0.94 2.17 -13.42
N MET A 62 1.07 3.40 -12.93
CA MET A 62 2.22 3.80 -12.10
C MET A 62 1.68 4.42 -10.83
N ILE A 63 1.98 3.82 -9.67
CA ILE A 63 1.55 4.31 -8.36
C ILE A 63 2.78 4.88 -7.64
N ASP A 64 2.90 6.21 -7.56
CA ASP A 64 3.86 6.84 -6.65
C ASP A 64 3.32 6.70 -5.21
N THR A 65 3.76 5.64 -4.53
CA THR A 65 3.38 5.38 -3.15
C THR A 65 3.92 6.41 -2.14
N GLY A 66 4.88 7.28 -2.52
CA GLY A 66 5.51 8.25 -1.62
C GLY A 66 6.33 7.64 -0.48
N LEU A 67 6.36 6.32 -0.34
CA LEU A 67 7.02 5.59 0.75
C LEU A 67 8.55 5.54 0.55
N LYS A 68 9.29 5.46 1.65
CA LYS A 68 10.74 5.17 1.61
C LYS A 68 10.94 3.68 1.33
N PRO A 69 11.94 3.28 0.54
CA PRO A 69 12.21 1.88 0.28
C PRO A 69 12.63 1.14 1.55
N GLY A 70 12.08 -0.06 1.73
CA GLY A 70 12.32 -0.99 2.83
C GLY A 70 11.99 -2.42 2.40
N PRO A 71 12.31 -3.44 3.21
CA PRO A 71 12.23 -4.86 2.83
C PRO A 71 10.83 -5.34 2.41
N HIS A 72 9.77 -4.66 2.85
CA HIS A 72 8.37 -4.98 2.51
C HIS A 72 7.85 -4.27 1.22
N MET A 73 8.73 -3.62 0.45
CA MET A 73 8.33 -2.87 -0.75
C MET A 73 7.96 -3.77 -1.93
N GLY A 74 8.62 -4.92 -2.10
CA GLY A 74 8.37 -5.81 -3.23
C GLY A 74 6.92 -6.32 -3.21
N GLU A 75 6.53 -6.97 -2.12
CA GLU A 75 5.20 -7.56 -1.94
C GLU A 75 4.08 -6.52 -2.03
N ARG A 76 4.25 -5.35 -1.38
CA ARG A 76 3.25 -4.27 -1.47
C ARG A 76 3.11 -3.69 -2.87
N LEU A 77 4.21 -3.54 -3.61
CA LEU A 77 4.14 -3.05 -4.99
C LEU A 77 3.48 -4.09 -5.91
N ILE A 78 3.78 -5.37 -5.71
CA ILE A 78 3.14 -6.47 -6.44
C ILE A 78 1.65 -6.49 -6.13
N LEU A 79 1.26 -6.40 -4.85
CA LEU A 79 -0.12 -6.32 -4.41
C LEU A 79 -0.87 -5.17 -5.09
N HIS A 80 -0.30 -3.96 -5.05
CA HIS A 80 -0.86 -2.78 -5.71
C HIS A 80 -0.99 -2.97 -7.22
N ALA A 81 0.02 -3.53 -7.88
CA ALA A 81 -0.01 -3.79 -9.31
C ALA A 81 -1.08 -4.82 -9.69
N SER A 82 -1.15 -5.94 -8.96
CA SER A 82 -2.13 -7.00 -9.18
C SER A 82 -3.57 -6.49 -8.97
N PHE A 83 -3.83 -5.73 -7.90
CA PHE A 83 -5.14 -5.12 -7.69
C PHE A 83 -5.49 -4.08 -8.75
N SER A 84 -4.51 -3.33 -9.27
CA SER A 84 -4.75 -2.38 -10.36
C SER A 84 -5.16 -3.09 -11.65
N ILE A 85 -4.54 -4.24 -11.95
CA ILE A 85 -4.93 -5.10 -13.08
C ILE A 85 -6.34 -5.65 -12.87
N LEU A 86 -6.64 -6.18 -11.67
CA LEU A 86 -7.97 -6.70 -11.33
C LEU A 86 -9.06 -5.64 -11.49
N MET A 87 -8.83 -4.45 -10.93
CA MET A 87 -9.76 -3.32 -11.06
C MET A 87 -9.97 -2.90 -12.51
N ASN A 88 -8.91 -2.90 -13.33
CA ASN A 88 -9.03 -2.58 -14.74
C ASN A 88 -9.78 -3.67 -15.53
N SER A 89 -9.53 -4.94 -15.23
CA SER A 89 -10.27 -6.07 -15.82
C SER A 89 -11.76 -6.00 -15.47
N MET A 90 -12.08 -5.75 -14.21
CA MET A 90 -13.46 -5.55 -13.75
C MET A 90 -14.10 -4.37 -14.49
N LYS A 91 -13.41 -3.23 -14.57
CA LYS A 91 -13.92 -2.05 -15.28
C LYS A 91 -14.16 -2.31 -16.77
N ILE A 92 -13.28 -3.03 -17.45
CA ILE A 92 -13.45 -3.32 -18.89
C ILE A 92 -14.63 -4.27 -19.12
N ARG A 93 -14.79 -5.30 -18.29
CA ARG A 93 -15.82 -6.33 -18.48
C ARG A 93 -17.20 -5.92 -17.95
N PHE A 94 -17.23 -5.30 -16.78
CA PHE A 94 -18.45 -5.06 -16.01
C PHE A 94 -18.73 -3.57 -15.74
N ASP A 95 -17.81 -2.67 -16.05
CA ASP A 95 -17.84 -1.22 -15.77
C ASP A 95 -17.83 -0.85 -14.27
N THR A 96 -18.73 -1.44 -13.47
CA THR A 96 -18.89 -1.19 -12.05
C THR A 96 -18.95 -2.47 -11.21
N LEU A 97 -18.62 -2.36 -9.93
CA LEU A 97 -18.75 -3.46 -8.97
C LEU A 97 -20.20 -3.93 -8.82
N ASP A 98 -21.16 -3.00 -8.80
CA ASP A 98 -22.58 -3.32 -8.65
C ASP A 98 -23.10 -4.16 -9.83
N ARG A 99 -22.62 -3.85 -11.03
CA ARG A 99 -22.97 -4.61 -12.23
C ARG A 99 -22.36 -6.02 -12.19
N LEU A 100 -21.08 -6.15 -11.79
CA LEU A 100 -20.47 -7.45 -11.55
C LEU A 100 -21.27 -8.28 -10.52
N GLU A 101 -21.69 -7.67 -9.42
CA GLU A 101 -22.50 -8.36 -8.40
C GLU A 101 -23.86 -8.80 -8.93
N THR A 102 -24.52 -7.95 -9.72
CA THR A 102 -25.82 -8.25 -10.32
C THR A 102 -25.70 -9.39 -11.32
N GLU A 103 -24.75 -9.30 -12.26
CA GLU A 103 -24.51 -10.35 -13.26
C GLU A 103 -24.07 -11.67 -12.60
N THR A 104 -23.39 -11.63 -11.46
CA THR A 104 -23.04 -12.83 -10.69
C THR A 104 -24.27 -13.47 -10.04
N ARG A 105 -25.20 -12.67 -9.51
CA ARG A 105 -26.47 -13.18 -8.97
C ARG A 105 -27.36 -13.74 -10.07
N ASP A 106 -27.41 -13.08 -11.22
CA ASP A 106 -28.18 -13.53 -12.37
C ASP A 106 -27.65 -14.86 -12.92
N LEU A 107 -26.31 -15.03 -12.94
CA LEU A 107 -25.67 -16.29 -13.32
C LEU A 107 -25.99 -17.43 -12.34
N GLU A 108 -26.00 -17.14 -11.03
CA GLU A 108 -26.36 -18.10 -9.98
C GLU A 108 -27.85 -18.50 -10.04
N ALA A 109 -28.72 -17.60 -10.48
CA ALA A 109 -30.16 -17.83 -10.60
C ALA A 109 -30.58 -18.39 -11.98
N ALA A 110 -29.66 -18.43 -12.96
CA ALA A 110 -29.99 -18.86 -14.31
C ALA A 110 -30.33 -20.35 -14.35
N PRO A 111 -31.39 -20.75 -15.10
CA PRO A 111 -31.67 -22.17 -15.30
C PRO A 111 -30.48 -22.85 -15.98
N ILE A 112 -30.15 -24.06 -15.53
CA ILE A 112 -29.07 -24.88 -16.09
C ILE A 112 -29.45 -25.19 -17.55
N GLY A 113 -28.94 -24.39 -18.48
CA GLY A 113 -29.09 -24.60 -19.92
C GLY A 113 -28.15 -25.70 -20.43
N ASN A 114 -27.58 -25.51 -21.62
CA ASN A 114 -26.64 -26.47 -22.23
C ASN A 114 -25.24 -26.51 -21.60
N ASN A 115 -24.97 -25.71 -20.56
CA ASN A 115 -23.66 -25.67 -19.90
C ASN A 115 -23.60 -26.69 -18.76
N SER A 116 -22.44 -27.31 -18.55
CA SER A 116 -22.22 -28.18 -17.39
C SER A 116 -22.41 -27.38 -16.09
N PRO A 117 -23.16 -27.91 -15.10
CA PRO A 117 -23.33 -27.27 -13.78
C PRO A 117 -21.99 -26.90 -13.14
N GLU A 118 -20.99 -27.76 -13.27
CA GLU A 118 -19.65 -27.57 -12.69
C GLU A 118 -18.94 -26.31 -13.24
N LEU A 119 -19.15 -25.99 -14.52
CA LEU A 119 -18.57 -24.80 -15.14
C LEU A 119 -19.24 -23.52 -14.65
N ILE A 120 -20.56 -23.57 -14.43
CA ILE A 120 -21.32 -22.44 -13.89
C ILE A 120 -20.89 -22.20 -12.44
N ASP A 121 -20.81 -23.26 -11.63
CA ASP A 121 -20.41 -23.18 -10.22
C ASP A 121 -18.99 -22.62 -10.07
N HIS A 122 -18.06 -23.07 -10.92
CA HIS A 122 -16.69 -22.56 -10.94
C HIS A 122 -16.63 -21.06 -11.31
N GLU A 123 -17.35 -20.64 -12.34
CA GLU A 123 -17.43 -19.23 -12.76
C GLU A 123 -18.07 -18.36 -11.67
N VAL A 124 -19.14 -18.84 -11.02
CA VAL A 124 -19.79 -18.13 -9.91
C VAL A 124 -18.85 -17.99 -8.73
N ALA A 125 -18.15 -19.07 -8.34
CA ALA A 125 -17.16 -19.03 -7.26
C ALA A 125 -16.04 -18.02 -7.57
N PHE A 126 -15.53 -18.04 -8.80
CA PHE A 126 -14.52 -17.11 -9.28
C PHE A 126 -14.98 -15.64 -9.19
N ARG A 127 -16.19 -15.33 -9.66
CA ARG A 127 -16.74 -13.96 -9.61
C ARG A 127 -16.99 -13.50 -8.18
N LYS A 128 -17.52 -14.37 -7.32
CA LYS A 128 -17.72 -14.08 -5.89
C LYS A 128 -16.39 -13.74 -5.21
N GLU A 129 -15.34 -14.49 -5.53
CA GLU A 129 -14.00 -14.23 -5.00
C GLU A 129 -13.44 -12.89 -5.51
N MET A 130 -13.59 -12.58 -6.80
CA MET A 130 -13.21 -11.28 -7.36
C MET A 130 -13.94 -10.12 -6.66
N ILE A 131 -15.25 -10.26 -6.41
CA ILE A 131 -16.04 -9.28 -5.66
C ILE A 131 -15.46 -9.06 -4.25
N GLN A 132 -15.14 -10.13 -3.53
CA GLN A 132 -14.58 -10.04 -2.18
C GLN A 132 -13.24 -9.29 -2.17
N LEU A 133 -12.34 -9.63 -3.10
CA LEU A 133 -11.05 -8.95 -3.23
C LEU A 133 -11.22 -7.46 -3.53
N ILE A 134 -12.09 -7.12 -4.48
CA ILE A 134 -12.35 -5.72 -4.84
C ILE A 134 -12.95 -4.95 -3.66
N ARG A 135 -13.91 -5.53 -2.93
CA ARG A 135 -14.48 -4.92 -1.72
C ARG A 135 -13.43 -4.70 -0.64
N TRP A 136 -12.57 -5.69 -0.38
CA TRP A 136 -11.47 -5.51 0.57
C TRP A 136 -10.54 -4.37 0.15
N TRP A 137 -10.15 -4.31 -1.12
CA TRP A 137 -9.24 -3.29 -1.65
C TRP A 137 -9.81 -1.87 -1.59
N THR A 138 -11.11 -1.73 -1.84
CA THR A 138 -11.78 -0.42 -1.99
C THR A 138 -12.44 0.09 -0.70
N ILE A 139 -12.84 -0.80 0.21
CA ILE A 139 -13.61 -0.46 1.41
C ILE A 139 -12.79 -0.79 2.67
N THR A 140 -12.49 -2.07 2.90
CA THR A 140 -11.91 -2.55 4.17
C THR A 140 -10.50 -2.02 4.39
N ARG A 141 -9.60 -2.21 3.41
CA ARG A 141 -8.19 -1.82 3.53
C ARG A 141 -8.02 -0.30 3.72
N PRO A 142 -8.70 0.58 2.97
CA PRO A 142 -8.63 2.02 3.23
C PRO A 142 -9.15 2.42 4.61
N ALA A 143 -10.23 1.80 5.09
CA ALA A 143 -10.77 2.06 6.43
C ALA A 143 -9.77 1.66 7.53
N ASP A 144 -9.17 0.48 7.43
CA ASP A 144 -8.16 0.01 8.38
C ASP A 144 -6.89 0.88 8.36
N LEU A 145 -6.45 1.33 7.18
CA LEU A 145 -5.34 2.27 7.06
C LEU A 145 -5.65 3.65 7.65
N ALA A 146 -6.88 4.15 7.45
CA ALA A 146 -7.32 5.40 8.05
C ALA A 146 -7.37 5.31 9.58
N HIS A 147 -7.85 4.19 10.13
CA HIS A 147 -7.86 3.93 11.56
C HIS A 147 -6.45 3.79 12.13
N ALA A 148 -5.56 3.08 11.44
CA ALA A 148 -4.16 2.97 11.85
C ALA A 148 -3.45 4.34 11.83
N LYS A 149 -3.83 5.22 10.90
CA LYS A 149 -3.33 6.59 10.84
C LYS A 149 -3.83 7.42 12.02
N SER A 150 -5.13 7.43 12.31
CA SER A 150 -5.69 8.20 13.44
C SER A 150 -5.09 7.77 14.78
N LEU A 151 -4.94 6.47 15.00
CA LEU A 151 -4.26 5.93 16.19
C LEU A 151 -2.78 6.32 16.23
N ALA A 152 -2.08 6.33 15.10
CA ALA A 152 -0.70 6.74 15.04
C ALA A 152 -0.53 8.25 15.33
N ASP A 153 -1.42 9.08 14.81
CA ASP A 153 -1.44 10.52 15.07
C ASP A 153 -1.74 10.79 16.56
N LEU A 154 -2.63 10.02 17.20
CA LEU A 154 -2.87 10.12 18.64
C LEU A 154 -1.66 9.68 19.49
N VAL A 155 -1.02 8.57 19.13
CA VAL A 155 0.08 7.97 19.92
C VAL A 155 1.41 8.73 19.74
N TYR A 156 1.64 9.31 18.55
CA TYR A 156 2.93 9.87 18.14
C TYR A 156 2.86 11.31 17.62
N GLY A 157 1.67 11.90 17.49
CA GLY A 157 1.48 13.23 16.92
C GLY A 157 1.97 14.35 17.83
N ASP A 158 1.83 14.17 19.15
CA ASP A 158 2.29 15.13 20.14
C ASP A 158 3.60 14.69 20.81
N VAL A 159 4.54 15.62 20.93
CA VAL A 159 5.78 15.43 21.67
C VAL A 159 5.47 15.55 23.16
N TYR A 160 5.45 14.42 23.86
CA TYR A 160 5.19 14.42 25.29
C TYR A 160 6.43 14.88 26.05
N MET A 161 6.35 16.08 26.65
CA MET A 161 7.41 16.63 27.49
C MET A 161 7.04 16.44 28.96
N VAL A 162 7.90 15.77 29.71
CA VAL A 162 7.73 15.60 31.16
C VAL A 162 8.82 16.39 31.86
N GLU A 163 8.42 17.25 32.79
CA GLU A 163 9.36 17.89 33.70
C GLU A 163 9.76 16.88 34.79
N ARG A 164 11.02 16.47 34.76
CA ARG A 164 11.62 15.60 35.77
C ARG A 164 12.49 16.43 36.70
N ILE A 165 12.16 16.38 37.99
CA ILE A 165 12.94 17.01 39.05
C ILE A 165 13.89 15.96 39.61
N ASP A 166 15.19 16.23 39.55
CA ASP A 166 16.19 15.39 40.18
C ASP A 166 16.14 15.58 41.71
N GLU A 167 15.74 14.53 42.44
CA GLU A 167 15.52 14.56 43.89
C GLU A 167 16.77 14.95 44.68
N LYS A 168 17.98 14.75 44.13
CA LYS A 168 19.24 15.07 44.80
C LYS A 168 19.74 16.48 44.57
N THR A 169 19.44 17.06 43.40
CA THR A 169 20.00 18.35 42.98
C THR A 169 18.93 19.45 42.87
N GLY A 170 17.65 19.09 42.91
CA GLY A 170 16.54 20.01 42.66
C GLY A 170 16.47 20.51 41.21
N ALA A 171 17.36 20.03 40.33
CA ALA A 171 17.44 20.45 38.95
C ALA A 171 16.23 19.95 38.17
N LYS A 172 15.60 20.86 37.43
CA LYS A 172 14.48 20.58 36.53
C LYS A 172 15.03 20.25 35.15
N SER A 173 14.70 19.08 34.64
CA SER A 173 15.03 18.64 33.28
C SER A 173 13.76 18.31 32.52
N LEU A 174 13.71 18.67 31.23
CA LEU A 174 12.61 18.30 30.34
C LEU A 174 13.01 17.03 29.60
N GLU A 175 12.38 15.92 29.94
CA GLU A 175 12.54 14.66 29.22
C GLU A 175 11.48 14.59 28.11
N ILE A 176 11.96 14.43 26.87
CA ILE A 176 11.10 14.24 25.70
C ILE A 176 10.82 12.75 25.56
N PHE A 177 9.58 12.35 25.77
CA PHE A 177 9.13 10.99 25.55
C PHE A 177 8.48 10.84 24.17
N PRO A 178 8.75 9.75 23.45
CA PRO A 178 8.11 9.49 22.16
C PRO A 178 6.65 9.02 22.29
N THR A 179 6.12 8.84 23.51
CA THR A 179 4.73 8.43 23.76
C THR A 179 4.33 8.76 25.21
N ALA A 180 3.14 9.35 25.42
CA ALA A 180 2.59 9.53 26.77
C ALA A 180 2.20 8.18 27.43
N PRO A 181 2.35 8.00 28.76
CA PRO A 181 1.98 6.77 29.48
C PRO A 181 0.50 6.39 29.31
N GLU A 182 -0.36 7.38 29.13
CA GLU A 182 -1.82 7.25 28.96
C GLU A 182 -2.19 6.56 27.63
N HIS A 183 -1.31 6.60 26.63
CA HIS A 183 -1.56 6.02 25.30
C HIS A 183 -1.09 4.56 25.16
N LYS A 184 -0.79 3.87 26.27
CA LYS A 184 -0.35 2.46 26.24
C LYS A 184 -1.40 1.53 25.60
N GLY A 185 -2.68 1.77 25.84
CA GLY A 185 -3.78 0.99 25.25
C GLY A 185 -3.85 1.14 23.73
N GLN A 186 -3.87 2.39 23.26
CA GLN A 186 -3.93 2.75 21.84
C GLN A 186 -2.66 2.31 21.10
N LYS A 187 -1.50 2.29 21.76
CA LYS A 187 -0.27 1.73 21.21
C LYS A 187 -0.36 0.21 21.00
N LYS A 188 -1.01 -0.52 21.93
CA LYS A 188 -1.25 -1.97 21.78
C LYS A 188 -2.24 -2.22 20.63
N GLU A 189 -3.31 -1.44 20.57
CA GLU A 189 -4.30 -1.49 19.49
C GLU A 189 -3.68 -1.20 18.12
N LEU A 190 -2.89 -0.13 18.00
CA LEU A 190 -2.18 0.23 16.77
C LEU A 190 -1.23 -0.89 16.31
N ARG A 191 -0.54 -1.54 17.25
CA ARG A 191 0.33 -2.69 16.92
C ARG A 191 -0.48 -3.88 16.41
N ALA A 192 -1.60 -4.19 17.06
CA ALA A 192 -2.49 -5.26 16.63
C ALA A 192 -3.07 -4.98 15.23
N LEU A 193 -3.55 -3.75 14.99
CA LEU A 193 -4.09 -3.33 13.71
C LEU A 193 -3.04 -3.37 12.60
N ARG A 194 -1.81 -2.92 12.86
CA ARG A 194 -0.71 -3.04 11.88
C ARG A 194 -0.36 -4.50 11.56
N LYS A 195 -0.40 -5.39 12.55
CA LYS A 195 -0.18 -6.83 12.34
C LYS A 195 -1.32 -7.44 11.52
N LYS A 196 -2.57 -7.08 11.81
CA LYS A 196 -3.76 -7.48 11.03
C LYS A 196 -3.61 -7.05 9.57
N ILE A 197 -3.36 -5.77 9.30
CA ILE A 197 -3.19 -5.24 7.93
C ILE A 197 -2.08 -5.98 7.19
N ALA A 198 -0.92 -6.20 7.83
CA ALA A 198 0.19 -6.89 7.19
C ALA A 198 -0.16 -8.35 6.86
N HIS A 199 -0.87 -9.04 7.74
CA HIS A 199 -1.31 -10.42 7.51
C HIS A 199 -2.32 -10.49 6.37
N GLU A 200 -3.33 -9.62 6.36
CA GLU A 200 -4.31 -9.54 5.28
C GLU A 200 -3.67 -9.16 3.95
N GLU A 201 -2.70 -8.23 3.92
CA GLU A 201 -1.99 -7.87 2.68
C GLU A 201 -1.30 -9.09 2.04
N THR A 202 -0.74 -10.00 2.85
CA THR A 202 -0.16 -11.26 2.36
C THR A 202 -1.23 -12.26 1.93
N GLU A 203 -2.30 -12.42 2.71
CA GLU A 203 -3.40 -13.33 2.39
C GLU A 203 -4.07 -12.96 1.06
N MET A 204 -4.39 -11.67 0.86
CA MET A 204 -5.01 -11.19 -0.37
C MET A 204 -4.10 -11.30 -1.58
N LEU A 205 -2.77 -11.21 -1.38
CA LEU A 205 -1.81 -11.46 -2.45
C LEU A 205 -1.87 -12.92 -2.92
N HIS A 206 -1.98 -13.88 -1.99
CA HIS A 206 -2.12 -15.31 -2.34
C HIS A 206 -3.44 -15.57 -3.06
N ARG A 207 -4.56 -15.08 -2.52
CA ARG A 207 -5.89 -15.19 -3.14
C ARG A 207 -5.93 -14.62 -4.57
N LEU A 208 -5.23 -13.49 -4.80
CA LEU A 208 -5.06 -12.92 -6.14
C LEU A 208 -4.28 -13.82 -7.10
N ILE A 209 -3.25 -14.51 -6.62
CA ILE A 209 -2.45 -15.44 -7.44
C ILE A 209 -3.33 -16.62 -7.85
N ASP A 210 -4.14 -17.14 -6.92
CA ASP A 210 -5.04 -18.27 -7.18
C ASP A 210 -6.10 -17.92 -8.25
N ILE A 211 -6.66 -16.72 -8.20
CA ILE A 211 -7.59 -16.22 -9.23
C ILE A 211 -6.88 -15.98 -10.56
N LYS A 212 -5.64 -15.47 -10.55
CA LYS A 212 -4.91 -15.20 -11.80
C LYS A 212 -4.74 -16.48 -12.64
N GLY A 213 -4.54 -17.63 -12.00
CA GLY A 213 -4.51 -18.92 -12.70
C GLY A 213 -5.77 -19.25 -13.51
N GLY A 214 -6.91 -18.60 -13.22
CA GLY A 214 -8.14 -18.69 -14.01
C GLY A 214 -8.43 -17.48 -14.91
N LEU A 215 -7.55 -16.47 -14.95
CA LEU A 215 -7.66 -15.30 -15.83
C LEU A 215 -6.84 -15.42 -17.13
N ASP A 216 -5.81 -16.28 -17.12
CA ASP A 216 -5.00 -16.66 -18.29
C ASP A 216 -5.71 -17.77 -19.10
#